data_AF-E2C5X3-F1
#
_entry.id   AF-E2C5X3-F1
#
_cell.length_a   1.000
_cell.length_b   1.000
_cell.length_c   1.000
_cell.angle_alpha   90.00
_cell.angle_beta   90.00
_cell.angle_gamma   90.00
#
_symmetry.space_group_name_H-M   'P 1'
#
loop_
_entity.id
_entity.type
_entity.pdbx_description
1 polymer ?
#
loop_
_entity_poly.entity_id
_entity_poly.type
_entity_poly.pdbx_seq_one_letter_code
_entity_poly.pdbx_strand_id
1 'polypeptide(L)' 'DCSMWDSENLPVIVEKQMHPQRVTVWCGFWAEGIIGSFFFENAAGQAITVNGAHYHDMIIQFFVPKLQDMDVDDMWFQ' A
#
# COMPACT_ATOMS: atom_id res chain seq x y z
N ASP A 1 -12.11 43.90 -16.18
CA ASP A 1 -12.10 42.62 -15.47
C ASP A 1 -11.35 42.78 -14.17
N CYS A 2 -12.06 42.77 -13.05
CA CYS A 2 -11.49 42.92 -11.72
C CYS A 2 -11.21 41.54 -11.13
N SER A 3 -9.95 41.21 -10.88
CA SER A 3 -9.55 40.02 -10.12
C SER A 3 -9.55 40.35 -8.63
N MET A 4 -10.53 39.82 -7.90
CA MET A 4 -10.57 39.86 -6.43
C MET A 4 -9.56 38.85 -5.87
N TRP A 5 -8.61 39.31 -5.08
CA TRP A 5 -7.72 38.44 -4.31
C TRP A 5 -8.36 38.22 -2.94
N ASP A 6 -8.78 36.98 -2.70
CA ASP A 6 -9.22 36.50 -1.40
C ASP A 6 -8.01 36.42 -0.45
N SER A 7 -8.09 37.04 0.72
CA SER A 7 -6.95 37.22 1.65
C SER A 7 -6.92 36.19 2.78
N GLU A 8 -7.52 35.02 2.62
CA GLU A 8 -7.60 34.02 3.69
C GLU A 8 -7.17 32.63 3.21
N ASN A 9 -5.89 32.47 2.88
CA ASN A 9 -5.25 31.17 2.99
C ASN A 9 -3.87 31.32 3.62
N LEU A 10 -3.84 31.38 4.95
CA LEU A 10 -2.62 31.17 5.72
C LEU A 10 -2.15 29.74 5.42
N PRO A 11 -1.01 29.53 4.74
CA PRO A 11 -0.51 28.20 4.52
C PRO A 11 -0.20 27.59 5.89
N VAL A 12 -1.01 26.62 6.31
CA VAL A 12 -0.69 25.79 7.46
C VAL A 12 0.61 25.08 7.13
N ILE A 13 1.72 25.56 7.71
CA ILE A 13 3.02 24.88 7.64
C ILE A 13 2.91 23.68 8.56
N VAL A 14 2.43 22.56 8.01
CA VAL A 14 2.56 21.26 8.67
C VAL A 14 4.02 20.87 8.55
N GLU A 15 4.77 21.01 9.64
CA GLU A 15 6.14 20.50 9.74
C GLU A 15 6.08 18.96 9.70
N LYS A 16 6.24 18.41 8.49
CA LYS A 16 6.30 16.98 8.26
C LYS A 16 7.72 16.52 8.59
N GLN A 17 7.86 15.56 9.51
CA GLN A 17 9.16 14.93 9.78
C GLN A 17 9.83 14.53 8.45
N MET A 18 11.11 14.91 8.29
CA MET A 18 11.86 14.66 7.04
C MET A 18 11.97 13.16 6.71
N HIS A 19 11.92 12.30 7.73
CA HIS A 19 11.89 10.84 7.59
C HIS A 19 10.90 10.24 8.59
N PRO A 20 9.60 10.22 8.29
CA PRO A 20 8.66 9.42 9.05
C PRO A 20 9.05 7.95 8.86
N GLN A 21 8.89 7.12 9.88
CA GLN A 21 8.99 5.68 9.70
C GLN A 21 7.82 5.25 8.78
N ARG A 22 8.13 4.80 7.57
CA ARG A 22 7.13 4.44 6.56
C ARG A 22 7.16 2.92 6.38
N VAL A 23 6.01 2.28 6.57
CA VAL A 23 5.82 0.88 6.21
C VAL A 23 5.16 0.82 4.83
N THR A 24 5.67 -0.07 3.99
CA THR A 24 5.01 -0.39 2.72
C THR A 24 4.19 -1.65 2.91
N VAL A 25 2.92 -1.57 2.55
CA VAL A 25 1.96 -2.66 2.68
C VAL A 25 1.42 -2.97 1.30
N TRP A 26 1.32 -4.26 0.99
CA TRP A 26 0.57 -4.74 -0.14
C TRP A 26 -0.78 -5.26 0.34
N CYS A 27 -1.87 -4.91 -0.33
CA CYS A 27 -3.20 -5.43 -0.01
C CYS A 27 -3.84 -6.01 -1.28
N GLY A 28 -4.27 -7.26 -1.20
CA GLY A 28 -5.02 -7.92 -2.27
C GLY A 28 -6.52 -7.78 -2.03
N PHE A 29 -7.24 -7.31 -3.05
CA PHE A 29 -8.70 -7.23 -3.07
C PHE A 29 -9.22 -8.04 -4.26
N TRP A 30 -10.39 -8.65 -4.10
CA TRP A 30 -11.12 -9.30 -5.19
C TRP A 30 -12.62 -8.98 -5.07
N ALA A 31 -13.44 -9.45 -6.03
CA ALA A 31 -14.85 -9.08 -6.14
C ALA A 31 -15.66 -9.36 -4.85
N GLU A 32 -15.31 -10.39 -4.08
CA GLU A 32 -16.08 -10.83 -2.92
C GLU A 32 -15.42 -10.52 -1.56
N GLY A 33 -14.28 -9.82 -1.51
CA GLY A 33 -13.57 -9.62 -0.24
C GLY A 33 -12.11 -9.15 -0.29
N ILE A 34 -11.40 -9.41 0.81
CA ILE A 34 -10.01 -8.99 1.03
C ILE A 34 -9.14 -10.24 1.23
N ILE A 35 -8.13 -10.40 0.39
CA ILE A 35 -7.18 -11.53 0.43
C ILE A 35 -6.24 -11.37 1.64
N GLY A 36 -5.94 -10.12 1.99
CA GLY A 36 -5.20 -9.72 3.19
C GLY A 36 -4.11 -8.71 2.89
N SER A 37 -3.52 -8.17 3.95
CA SER A 37 -2.35 -7.30 3.88
C SER A 37 -1.06 -8.08 4.11
N PHE A 38 -0.04 -7.77 3.32
CA PHE A 38 1.33 -8.22 3.48
C PHE A 38 2.22 -7.02 3.81
N PHE A 39 2.95 -7.10 4.92
CA PHE A 39 3.84 -6.05 5.38
C PHE A 39 5.26 -6.37 4.94
N PHE A 40 5.91 -5.43 4.23
CA PHE A 40 7.31 -5.57 3.87
C PHE A 40 8.17 -5.13 5.06
N GLU A 41 8.48 -6.08 5.94
CA GLU A 41 9.26 -5.86 7.14
C GLU A 41 10.36 -6.92 7.30
N ASN A 42 11.45 -6.57 7.98
CA ASN A 42 12.48 -7.52 8.38
C ASN A 42 12.07 -8.27 9.66
N ALA A 43 12.90 -9.21 10.12
CA ALA A 43 12.64 -9.97 11.35
C ALA A 43 12.53 -9.10 12.62
N ALA A 44 12.97 -7.84 12.59
CA ALA A 44 12.84 -6.88 13.68
C ALA A 44 11.61 -5.95 13.53
N GLY A 45 10.72 -6.20 12.56
CA GLY A 45 9.53 -5.39 12.30
C GLY A 45 9.83 -4.03 11.66
N GLN A 46 11.03 -3.86 11.09
CA GLN A 46 11.39 -2.61 10.41
C GLN A 46 11.03 -2.71 8.94
N ALA A 47 10.40 -1.66 8.41
CA ALA A 47 10.05 -1.56 7.01
C ALA A 47 11.27 -1.73 6.10
N ILE A 48 11.15 -2.61 5.11
CA ILE A 48 12.16 -2.82 4.09
C ILE A 48 11.75 -2.18 2.77
N THR A 49 12.73 -1.79 1.97
CA THR A 49 12.47 -1.32 0.61
C THR A 49 11.93 -2.46 -0.24
N VAL A 50 10.76 -2.25 -0.84
CA VAL A 50 10.18 -3.20 -1.80
C VAL A 50 11.02 -3.18 -3.07
N ASN A 51 11.57 -4.33 -3.43
CA ASN A 51 12.25 -4.56 -4.70
C ASN A 51 11.56 -5.70 -5.45
N GLY A 52 12.01 -6.00 -6.67
CA GLY A 52 11.41 -7.06 -7.49
C GLY A 52 11.47 -8.45 -6.83
N ALA A 53 12.56 -8.76 -6.11
CA ALA A 53 12.71 -10.04 -5.41
C ALA A 53 11.75 -10.17 -4.23
N HIS A 54 11.66 -9.15 -3.37
CA HIS A 54 10.72 -9.11 -2.24
C HIS A 54 9.27 -9.18 -2.72
N TYR A 55 8.96 -8.54 -3.86
CA TYR A 55 7.64 -8.59 -4.45
C TYR A 55 7.32 -9.98 -5.03
N HIS A 56 8.28 -10.60 -5.73
CA HIS A 56 8.16 -11.97 -6.21
C HIS A 56 7.97 -12.96 -5.05
N ASP A 57 8.74 -12.83 -3.98
CA ASP A 57 8.63 -13.70 -2.82
C ASP A 57 7.28 -13.53 -2.12
N MET A 58 6.78 -12.30 -1.99
CA MET A 58 5.42 -12.04 -1.51
C MET A 58 4.36 -12.73 -2.38
N ILE A 59 4.50 -12.70 -3.71
CA ILE A 59 3.55 -13.39 -4.61
C ILE A 59 3.56 -14.89 -4.34
N ILE A 60 4.73 -15.51 -4.33
CA ILE A 60 4.83 -16.98 -4.22
C ILE A 60 4.50 -17.49 -2.81
N GLN A 61 4.94 -16.78 -1.78
CA GLN A 61 4.81 -17.26 -0.39
C GLN A 61 3.51 -16.84 0.28
N PHE A 62 2.92 -15.72 -0.11
CA PHE A 62 1.70 -15.21 0.52
C PHE A 62 0.51 -15.22 -0.43
N PHE A 63 0.65 -14.66 -1.63
CA PHE A 63 -0.49 -14.45 -2.52
C PHE A 63 -1.01 -15.74 -3.15
N VAL A 64 -0.15 -16.53 -3.80
CA VAL A 64 -0.54 -17.77 -4.48
C VAL A 64 -1.19 -18.79 -3.54
N PRO A 65 -0.66 -19.07 -2.32
CA PRO A 65 -1.31 -19.98 -1.40
C PRO A 65 -2.71 -19.51 -0.99
N LYS A 66 -2.89 -18.20 -0.77
CA LYS A 66 -4.22 -17.65 -0.48
C LYS A 66 -5.19 -17.78 -1.64
N LEU A 67 -4.70 -17.61 -2.88
CA LEU A 67 -5.52 -17.84 -4.07
C LEU A 67 -5.99 -19.29 -4.18
N GLN A 68 -5.15 -20.26 -3.82
CA GLN A 68 -5.50 -21.68 -3.90
C GLN A 68 -6.57 -22.10 -2.89
N ASP A 69 -6.66 -21.41 -1.75
CA ASP A 69 -7.71 -21.62 -0.75
C ASP A 69 -9.04 -20.95 -1.12
N MET A 70 -9.06 -20.15 -2.18
CA MET A 70 -10.21 -19.37 -2.61
C MET A 70 -10.84 -19.95 -3.87
N ASP A 71 -12.17 -19.87 -3.97
CA ASP A 71 -12.88 -20.17 -5.21
C ASP A 71 -12.68 -19.01 -6.19
N VAL A 72 -11.74 -19.17 -7.12
CA VAL A 72 -11.21 -18.10 -7.98
C VAL A 72 -11.91 -18.02 -9.34
N ASP A 73 -12.98 -18.79 -9.55
CA ASP A 73 -13.67 -18.87 -10.84
C ASP A 73 -14.22 -17.50 -11.31
N ASP A 74 -14.54 -16.58 -10.38
CA ASP A 74 -15.00 -15.21 -10.68
C ASP A 74 -13.94 -14.11 -10.40
N MET A 75 -12.66 -14.49 -10.26
CA MET A 75 -11.62 -13.53 -9.90
C MET A 75 -11.09 -12.77 -11.12
N TRP A 76 -11.29 -11.45 -11.15
CA TRP A 76 -10.79 -10.55 -12.20
C TRP A 76 -9.59 -9.73 -11.73
N PHE A 77 -8.58 -9.60 -12.61
CA PHE A 77 -7.39 -8.78 -12.40
C PHE A 77 -7.37 -7.61 -13.40
N GLN A 78 -7.03 -6.41 -12.92
CA GLN A 78 -6.80 -5.21 -13.76
C GLN A 78 -5.32 -5.06 -14.12
#